data_AF-X6M3G8-F1
#
_entry.id   AF-X6M3G8-F1
#
_cell.length_a   1.000
_cell.length_b   1.000
_cell.length_c   1.000
_cell.angle_alpha   90.00
_cell.angle_beta   90.00
_cell.angle_gamma   90.00
#
_symmetry.space_group_name_H-M   'P 1'
#
loop_
_entity.id
_entity.type
_entity.pdbx_description
1 polymer ?
#
loop_
_entity_poly.entity_id
_entity_poly.type
_entity_poly.pdbx_seq_one_letter_code
_entity_poly.pdbx_strand_id
1 'polypeptide(L)'
;NDNDNGKDEDCNLVEPVISEFTHGKKKSEPPSSEIVEKGIILEECSWNILHQYDEKNDVVFQQELEMKSKIGNKVYEIEEKCVLDDSPKSKDTESNEANTKNKEKIKKEEKKEEEEEEDEENLELWRGIMKDVNRTLQYREFFRKYSTKYSLGNVLYIWAKSRGGKRGYLQGMNELAAVILCALSYDYIQIMEGDNLFGQFFYFYFYFFSSFNYVHILICTFFFLIFKKKKVVTRY
;
A
#
# COMPACT_ATOMS: atom_id res chain seq x y z
N ASN A 1 -7.66 44.06 -50.09
CA ASN A 1 -6.28 43.55 -50.06
C ASN A 1 -6.05 43.08 -48.63
N ASP A 2 -6.11 41.80 -48.29
CA ASP A 2 -5.87 40.61 -49.10
C ASP A 2 -6.68 39.42 -48.63
N ASN A 3 -6.99 38.55 -49.59
CA ASN A 3 -7.68 37.27 -49.43
C ASN A 3 -6.75 36.30 -48.71
N ASP A 4 -7.26 35.62 -47.67
CA ASP A 4 -6.60 34.43 -47.13
C ASP A 4 -7.50 33.21 -47.33
N ASN A 5 -7.01 32.30 -48.15
CA ASN A 5 -7.69 31.13 -48.67
C ASN A 5 -7.54 29.98 -47.68
N GLY A 6 -8.67 29.48 -47.17
CA GLY A 6 -8.75 28.19 -46.51
C GLY A 6 -8.28 27.09 -47.46
N LYS A 7 -7.23 26.38 -47.04
CA LYS A 7 -6.84 25.09 -47.61
C LYS A 7 -7.32 24.01 -46.66
N ASP A 8 -8.34 23.30 -47.09
CA ASP A 8 -8.72 22.01 -46.52
C ASP A 8 -7.62 21.01 -46.87
N GLU A 9 -6.93 20.50 -45.86
CA GLU A 9 -6.00 19.37 -46.00
C GLU A 9 -6.79 18.07 -45.92
N ASP A 10 -6.99 17.44 -47.07
CA ASP A 10 -7.48 16.08 -47.22
C ASP A 10 -6.49 15.09 -46.59
N CYS A 11 -6.81 14.62 -45.38
CA CYS A 11 -6.17 13.47 -44.76
C CYS A 11 -6.58 12.18 -45.48
N ASN A 12 -5.87 11.84 -46.56
CA ASN A 12 -5.91 10.51 -47.15
C ASN A 12 -5.36 9.49 -46.15
N LEU A 13 -6.27 8.72 -45.55
CA LEU A 13 -5.97 7.55 -44.73
C LEU A 13 -5.39 6.45 -45.65
N VAL A 14 -4.07 6.34 -45.69
CA VAL A 14 -3.39 5.21 -46.34
C VAL A 14 -3.57 4.00 -45.43
N GLU A 15 -4.42 3.06 -45.84
CA GLU A 15 -4.53 1.74 -45.20
C GLU A 15 -3.19 1.00 -45.34
N PRO A 16 -2.62 0.45 -44.25
CA PRO A 16 -1.46 -0.40 -44.36
C PRO A 16 -1.85 -1.75 -44.99
N VAL A 17 -1.31 -2.02 -46.17
CA VAL A 17 -1.30 -3.33 -46.81
C VAL A 17 -0.56 -4.31 -45.91
N ILE A 18 -1.31 -5.07 -45.11
CA ILE A 18 -0.78 -6.20 -44.35
C ILE A 18 -0.61 -7.37 -45.33
N SER A 19 0.63 -7.63 -45.71
CA SER A 19 1.02 -8.78 -46.52
C SER A 19 0.59 -10.09 -45.83
N GLU A 20 -0.18 -10.89 -46.57
CA GLU A 20 -0.63 -12.23 -46.19
C GLU A 20 0.54 -13.15 -45.83
N PHE A 21 0.64 -13.51 -44.56
CA PHE A 21 1.42 -14.67 -44.11
C PHE A 21 0.46 -15.86 -43.99
N THR A 22 0.37 -16.65 -45.07
CA THR A 22 -0.42 -17.89 -45.08
C THR A 22 0.34 -19.00 -44.36
N HIS A 23 0.14 -19.09 -43.04
CA HIS A 23 0.39 -20.34 -42.30
C HIS A 23 -0.95 -21.06 -42.08
N GLY A 24 -1.01 -22.30 -42.56
CA GLY A 24 -2.20 -23.14 -42.56
C GLY A 24 -2.82 -23.30 -41.17
N LYS A 25 -3.91 -22.59 -40.92
CA LYS A 25 -4.82 -22.84 -39.80
C LYS A 25 -5.68 -24.06 -40.12
N LYS A 26 -5.53 -25.12 -39.33
CA LYS A 26 -6.60 -26.11 -39.15
C LYS A 26 -7.86 -25.36 -38.70
N LYS A 27 -8.98 -25.55 -39.41
CA LYS A 27 -10.30 -25.07 -38.99
C LYS A 27 -10.63 -25.68 -37.63
N SER A 28 -10.42 -24.94 -36.55
CA SER A 28 -11.09 -25.21 -35.28
C SER A 28 -12.49 -24.64 -35.40
N GLU A 29 -13.50 -25.48 -35.20
CA GLU A 29 -14.88 -25.06 -35.13
C GLU A 29 -15.06 -23.97 -34.06
N PRO A 30 -15.92 -22.96 -34.29
CA PRO A 30 -16.22 -21.95 -33.28
C PRO A 30 -16.75 -22.65 -32.03
N PRO A 31 -16.30 -22.26 -30.82
CA PRO A 31 -16.85 -22.80 -29.58
C PRO A 31 -18.37 -22.57 -29.58
N SER A 32 -19.13 -23.59 -29.21
CA SER A 32 -20.58 -23.50 -29.18
C SER A 32 -21.00 -22.29 -28.32
N SER A 33 -22.01 -21.56 -28.79
CA SER A 33 -22.54 -20.35 -28.10
C SER A 33 -22.88 -20.60 -26.63
N GLU A 34 -23.14 -21.86 -26.27
CA GLU A 34 -23.41 -22.32 -24.91
C GLU A 34 -22.20 -22.23 -23.95
N ILE A 35 -20.95 -22.30 -24.46
CA ILE A 35 -19.73 -22.17 -23.64
C ILE A 35 -19.43 -20.70 -23.35
N VAL A 36 -19.70 -19.82 -24.33
CA VAL A 36 -19.51 -18.37 -24.18
C VAL A 36 -20.53 -17.80 -23.18
N GLU A 37 -21.77 -18.27 -23.22
CA GLU A 37 -22.84 -17.82 -22.31
C GLU A 37 -22.60 -18.30 -20.86
N LYS A 38 -22.06 -19.52 -20.67
CA LYS A 38 -21.69 -20.03 -19.34
C LYS A 38 -20.47 -19.31 -18.73
N GLY A 39 -19.55 -18.81 -19.55
CA GLY A 39 -18.41 -18.01 -19.09
C GLY A 39 -18.81 -16.63 -18.54
N ILE A 40 -19.76 -15.95 -19.21
CA ILE A 40 -20.24 -14.63 -18.79
C ILE A 40 -21.05 -14.73 -17.47
N ILE A 41 -21.84 -15.78 -17.30
CA ILE A 41 -22.64 -16.01 -16.08
C ILE A 41 -21.74 -16.34 -14.88
N LEU A 42 -20.61 -17.01 -15.09
CA LEU A 42 -19.65 -17.30 -14.01
C LEU A 42 -18.87 -16.07 -13.55
N GLU A 43 -18.52 -15.15 -14.45
CA GLU A 43 -17.96 -13.84 -14.06
C GLU A 43 -18.94 -13.08 -13.16
N GLU A 44 -20.22 -12.94 -13.55
CA GLU A 44 -21.21 -12.23 -12.74
C GLU A 44 -21.46 -12.86 -11.36
N CYS A 45 -21.38 -14.19 -11.23
CA CYS A 45 -21.54 -14.88 -9.95
C CYS A 45 -20.34 -14.71 -9.01
N SER A 46 -19.11 -14.71 -9.54
CA SER A 46 -17.88 -14.55 -8.73
C SER A 46 -17.76 -13.11 -8.19
N TRP A 47 -18.15 -12.11 -8.99
CA TRP A 47 -18.22 -10.71 -8.56
C TRP A 47 -19.26 -10.46 -7.47
N ASN A 48 -20.40 -11.16 -7.49
CA ASN A 48 -21.46 -11.02 -6.48
C ASN A 48 -21.06 -11.54 -5.09
N ILE A 49 -20.28 -12.63 -5.02
CA ILE A 49 -19.80 -13.18 -3.74
C ILE A 49 -18.75 -12.25 -3.11
N LEU A 50 -17.87 -11.66 -3.93
CA LEU A 50 -16.90 -10.66 -3.47
C LEU A 50 -17.61 -9.37 -3.02
N HIS A 51 -18.68 -8.95 -3.71
CA HIS A 51 -19.48 -7.77 -3.35
C HIS A 51 -20.19 -7.92 -2.00
N GLN A 52 -20.76 -9.09 -1.69
CA GLN A 52 -21.39 -9.33 -0.38
C GLN A 52 -20.40 -9.30 0.79
N TYR A 53 -19.13 -9.61 0.54
CA TYR A 53 -18.06 -9.52 1.54
C TYR A 53 -17.56 -8.08 1.71
N ASP A 54 -17.47 -7.30 0.62
CA ASP A 54 -17.09 -5.88 0.63
C ASP A 54 -18.14 -5.00 1.36
N GLU A 55 -19.44 -5.18 1.08
CA GLU A 55 -20.50 -4.32 1.68
C GLU A 55 -20.56 -4.41 3.21
N LYS A 56 -20.39 -5.62 3.76
CA LYS A 56 -20.37 -5.81 5.22
C LYS A 56 -19.13 -5.19 5.87
N ASN A 57 -17.99 -5.20 5.16
CA ASN A 57 -16.76 -4.61 5.66
C ASN A 57 -16.75 -3.08 5.54
N ASP A 58 -17.38 -2.51 4.51
CA ASP A 58 -17.48 -1.05 4.36
C ASP A 58 -18.30 -0.40 5.48
N VAL A 59 -19.39 -1.03 5.93
CA VAL A 59 -20.20 -0.52 7.06
C VAL A 59 -19.44 -0.58 8.38
N VAL A 60 -18.74 -1.69 8.64
CA VAL A 60 -17.92 -1.86 9.86
C VAL A 60 -16.76 -0.85 9.87
N PHE A 61 -16.14 -0.62 8.71
CA PHE A 61 -15.00 0.29 8.58
C PHE A 61 -15.41 1.77 8.72
N GLN A 62 -16.55 2.17 8.15
CA GLN A 62 -17.10 3.52 8.36
C GLN A 62 -17.45 3.77 9.84
N GLN A 63 -18.02 2.78 10.53
CA GLN A 63 -18.29 2.87 11.97
C GLN A 63 -17.00 3.00 12.80
N GLU A 64 -15.92 2.31 12.41
CA GLU A 64 -14.63 2.41 13.10
C GLU A 64 -13.97 3.78 12.91
N LEU A 65 -14.01 4.35 11.70
CA LEU A 65 -13.53 5.71 11.43
C LEU A 65 -14.31 6.77 12.23
N GLU A 66 -15.63 6.62 12.31
CA GLU A 66 -16.48 7.53 13.08
C GLU A 66 -16.19 7.43 14.60
N MET A 67 -15.93 6.22 15.11
CA MET A 67 -15.51 6.02 16.50
C MET A 67 -14.14 6.62 16.80
N LYS A 68 -13.14 6.42 15.92
CA LYS A 68 -11.80 6.99 16.11
C LYS A 68 -11.81 8.53 16.08
N SER A 69 -12.62 9.13 15.21
CA SER A 69 -12.86 10.58 15.17
C SER A 69 -13.45 11.11 16.50
N LYS A 70 -14.46 10.41 17.05
CA LYS A 70 -15.07 10.78 18.35
C LYS A 70 -14.11 10.66 19.52
N ILE A 71 -13.17 9.71 19.49
CA ILE A 71 -12.16 9.53 20.54
C ILE A 71 -11.10 10.62 20.47
N GLY A 72 -10.60 10.95 19.26
CA GLY A 72 -9.61 12.02 19.08
C GLY A 72 -10.08 13.35 19.66
N ASN A 73 -11.32 13.75 19.37
CA ASN A 73 -11.89 15.00 19.90
C ASN A 73 -12.05 15.03 21.43
N LYS A 74 -12.23 13.87 22.06
CA LYS A 74 -12.38 13.76 23.52
C LYS A 74 -11.06 13.89 24.28
N VAL A 75 -9.94 13.52 23.65
CA VAL A 75 -8.61 13.62 24.26
C VAL A 75 -8.21 15.09 24.39
N TYR A 76 -8.51 15.92 23.38
CA TYR A 76 -8.25 17.36 23.42
C TYR A 76 -9.04 18.10 24.52
N GLU A 77 -10.29 17.72 24.81
CA GLU A 77 -11.09 18.33 25.89
C GLU A 77 -10.55 18.03 27.30
N ILE A 78 -9.80 16.94 27.49
CA ILE A 78 -9.29 16.53 28.80
C ILE A 78 -8.01 17.31 29.15
N GLU A 79 -7.16 17.60 28.16
CA GLU A 79 -5.92 18.36 28.39
C GLU A 79 -6.19 19.83 28.75
N GLU A 80 -7.28 20.43 28.24
CA GLU A 80 -7.64 21.82 28.54
C GLU A 80 -8.10 22.03 29.99
N LYS A 81 -8.55 20.98 30.69
CA LYS A 81 -9.01 21.06 32.09
C LYS A 81 -7.90 20.89 33.14
N CYS A 82 -6.69 20.50 32.77
CA CYS A 82 -5.62 20.19 33.73
C CYS A 82 -4.63 21.35 33.99
N VAL A 83 -4.84 22.54 33.41
CA VAL A 83 -3.84 23.65 33.44
C VAL A 83 -4.17 24.76 34.45
N LEU A 84 -5.25 24.67 35.24
CA LEU A 84 -5.62 25.71 36.20
C LEU A 84 -5.81 25.14 37.60
N ASP A 85 -4.73 25.00 38.37
CA ASP A 85 -4.74 25.14 39.84
C ASP A 85 -3.32 25.08 40.40
N ASP A 86 -2.63 26.23 40.47
CA ASP A 86 -1.44 26.40 41.31
C ASP A 86 -1.61 27.64 42.20
N SER A 87 -1.97 27.38 43.46
CA SER A 87 -1.97 28.37 44.56
C SER A 87 -0.78 28.10 45.48
N PRO A 88 0.13 29.06 45.70
CA PRO A 88 1.34 28.82 46.48
C PRO A 88 1.09 29.02 47.98
N LYS A 89 1.37 28.00 48.80
CA LYS A 89 1.60 28.16 50.24
C LYS A 89 2.98 27.64 50.64
N SER A 90 3.79 28.60 51.05
CA SER A 90 5.11 28.52 51.68
C SER A 90 5.19 27.52 52.84
N LYS A 91 6.31 26.78 52.92
CA LYS A 91 7.24 26.89 54.06
C LYS A 91 8.54 26.12 53.80
N ASP A 92 9.62 26.77 54.22
CA ASP A 92 11.02 26.43 54.01
C ASP A 92 11.41 25.11 54.68
N THR A 93 12.34 24.37 54.05
CA THR A 93 13.52 23.68 54.62
C THR A 93 13.96 22.53 53.69
N GLU A 94 15.29 22.34 53.56
CA GLU A 94 16.02 21.26 52.87
C GLU A 94 16.31 21.41 51.36
N SER A 95 17.23 22.35 51.10
CA SER A 95 18.06 22.42 49.90
C SER A 95 19.02 21.22 49.83
N ASN A 96 18.76 20.27 48.93
CA ASN A 96 19.75 19.65 48.03
C ASN A 96 19.17 18.47 47.20
N GLU A 97 17.94 18.03 47.47
CA GLU A 97 17.28 16.93 46.71
C GLU A 97 16.35 17.43 45.58
N ALA A 98 16.11 18.75 45.50
CA ALA A 98 15.20 19.36 44.53
C ALA A 98 15.78 19.51 43.10
N ASN A 99 17.10 19.39 42.92
CA ASN A 99 17.74 19.59 41.62
C ASN A 99 17.59 18.38 40.67
N THR A 100 17.34 17.18 41.20
CA THR A 100 17.19 15.97 40.39
C THR A 100 15.79 15.84 39.80
N LYS A 101 14.74 16.26 40.53
CA LYS A 101 13.35 16.21 40.07
C LYS A 101 13.04 17.19 38.94
N ASN A 102 13.71 18.35 38.90
CA ASN A 102 13.50 19.33 37.83
C ASN A 102 14.08 18.87 36.49
N LYS A 103 15.14 18.05 36.49
CA LYS A 103 15.78 17.55 35.27
C LYS A 103 14.97 16.44 34.58
N GLU A 104 14.23 15.62 35.33
CA GLU A 104 13.35 14.59 34.75
C GLU A 104 12.08 15.18 34.13
N LYS A 105 11.56 16.28 34.68
CA LYS A 105 10.37 16.94 34.14
C LYS A 105 10.63 17.53 32.74
N ILE A 106 11.75 18.24 32.59
CA ILE A 106 12.16 18.85 31.30
C ILE A 106 12.34 17.79 30.21
N LYS A 107 12.99 16.65 30.53
CA LYS A 107 13.22 15.58 29.55
C LYS A 107 11.94 14.87 29.09
N LYS A 108 10.87 14.94 29.88
CA LYS A 108 9.58 14.33 29.53
C LYS A 108 8.75 15.24 28.61
N GLU A 109 8.88 16.55 28.76
CA GLU A 109 8.21 17.54 27.92
C GLU A 109 8.84 17.56 26.51
N GLU A 110 10.17 17.55 26.37
CA GLU A 110 10.86 17.48 25.07
C GLU A 110 10.46 16.24 24.25
N LYS A 111 10.30 15.09 24.91
CA LYS A 111 9.89 13.86 24.23
C LYS A 111 8.44 13.91 23.71
N LYS A 112 7.55 14.65 24.39
CA LYS A 112 6.15 14.76 23.97
C LYS A 112 6.04 15.60 22.69
N GLU A 113 6.80 16.69 22.61
CA GLU A 113 6.83 17.56 21.43
C GLU A 113 7.33 16.83 20.18
N GLU A 114 8.39 16.01 20.29
CA GLU A 114 8.90 15.22 19.16
C GLU A 114 7.89 14.17 18.63
N GLU A 115 7.07 13.59 19.52
CA GLU A 115 6.05 12.60 19.14
C GLU A 115 4.85 13.25 18.44
N GLU A 116 4.43 14.44 18.90
CA GLU A 116 3.36 15.22 18.27
C GLU A 116 3.74 15.71 16.86
N GLU A 117 4.99 16.13 16.65
CA GLU A 117 5.48 16.54 15.31
C GLU A 117 5.50 15.35 14.33
N GLU A 118 5.96 14.17 14.76
CA GLU A 118 5.96 12.98 13.90
C GLU A 118 4.52 12.56 13.50
N ASP A 119 3.56 12.65 14.42
CA ASP A 119 2.17 12.31 14.15
C ASP A 119 1.52 13.26 13.13
N GLU A 120 1.83 14.55 13.17
CA GLU A 120 1.33 15.51 12.18
C GLU A 120 1.91 15.25 10.78
N GLU A 121 3.22 14.99 10.69
CA GLU A 121 3.89 14.61 9.44
C GLU A 121 3.28 13.31 8.85
N ASN A 122 2.96 12.33 9.71
CA ASN A 122 2.33 11.08 9.31
C ASN A 122 0.94 11.29 8.72
N LEU A 123 0.16 12.15 9.35
CA LEU A 123 -1.17 12.50 8.89
C LEU A 123 -1.14 13.29 7.58
N GLU A 124 -0.16 14.16 7.39
CA GLU A 124 0.03 14.88 6.12
C GLU A 124 0.43 13.92 4.99
N LEU A 125 1.40 13.02 5.25
CA LEU A 125 1.82 11.99 4.30
C LEU A 125 0.65 11.09 3.88
N TRP A 126 -0.13 10.60 4.85
CA TRP A 126 -1.30 9.78 4.59
C TRP A 126 -2.35 10.52 3.76
N ARG A 127 -2.64 11.79 4.09
CA ARG A 127 -3.57 12.63 3.32
C ARG A 127 -3.11 12.83 1.87
N GLY A 128 -1.81 13.08 1.66
CA GLY A 128 -1.22 13.19 0.32
C GLY A 128 -1.40 11.91 -0.50
N ILE A 129 -1.07 10.76 0.08
CA ILE A 129 -1.24 9.45 -0.56
C ILE A 129 -2.71 9.21 -0.92
N MET A 130 -3.64 9.42 0.02
CA MET A 130 -5.06 9.14 -0.23
C MET A 130 -5.69 10.09 -1.24
N LYS A 131 -5.23 11.34 -1.34
CA LYS A 131 -5.64 12.27 -2.40
C LYS A 131 -5.27 11.72 -3.79
N ASP A 132 -4.06 11.18 -3.92
CA ASP A 132 -3.54 10.63 -5.17
C ASP A 132 -4.21 9.29 -5.52
N VAL A 133 -4.37 8.40 -4.54
CA VAL A 133 -5.10 7.13 -4.68
C VAL A 133 -6.53 7.37 -5.14
N ASN A 134 -7.22 8.36 -4.57
CA ASN A 134 -8.61 8.64 -4.94
C ASN A 134 -8.78 9.02 -6.42
N ARG A 135 -7.79 9.67 -7.05
CA ARG A 135 -7.81 9.99 -8.49
C ARG A 135 -7.23 8.89 -9.39
N THR A 136 -6.70 7.81 -8.82
CA THR A 136 -5.99 6.76 -9.56
C THR A 136 -6.97 5.83 -10.28
N LEU A 137 -6.82 5.70 -11.60
CA LEU A 137 -7.51 4.71 -12.44
C LEU A 137 -9.03 4.58 -12.21
N GLN A 138 -9.73 5.69 -11.93
CA GLN A 138 -11.16 5.69 -11.59
C GLN A 138 -12.08 5.07 -12.65
N TYR A 139 -11.61 4.98 -13.90
CA TYR A 139 -12.34 4.36 -15.01
C TYR A 139 -12.47 2.83 -14.86
N ARG A 140 -11.67 2.19 -13.99
CA ARG A 140 -11.78 0.76 -13.69
C ARG A 140 -12.59 0.54 -12.42
N GLU A 141 -13.59 -0.35 -12.48
CA GLU A 141 -14.45 -0.65 -11.34
C GLU A 141 -13.68 -1.15 -10.12
N PHE A 142 -12.62 -1.93 -10.34
CA PHE A 142 -11.69 -2.38 -9.28
C PHE A 142 -11.19 -1.23 -8.39
N PHE A 143 -10.80 -0.09 -8.97
CA PHE A 143 -10.30 1.08 -8.22
C PHE A 143 -11.40 2.01 -7.69
N ARG A 144 -12.67 1.78 -8.03
CA ARG A 144 -13.80 2.53 -7.46
C ARG A 144 -14.12 2.04 -6.04
N LYS A 145 -13.81 0.79 -5.73
CA LYS A 145 -14.05 0.16 -4.41
C LYS A 145 -13.18 0.80 -3.32
N TYR A 146 -13.79 1.07 -2.16
CA TYR A 146 -13.07 1.66 -1.02
C TYR A 146 -12.00 0.73 -0.48
N SER A 147 -12.30 -0.57 -0.34
CA SER A 147 -11.34 -1.59 0.09
C SER A 147 -10.04 -1.56 -0.72
N THR A 148 -10.15 -1.52 -2.04
CA THR A 148 -8.99 -1.46 -2.96
C THR A 148 -8.20 -0.16 -2.79
N LYS A 149 -8.87 0.99 -2.65
CA LYS A 149 -8.21 2.28 -2.40
C LYS A 149 -7.43 2.26 -1.08
N TYR A 150 -8.02 1.75 -0.01
CA TYR A 150 -7.33 1.66 1.28
C TYR A 150 -6.16 0.67 1.25
N SER A 151 -6.31 -0.48 0.58
CA SER A 151 -5.20 -1.41 0.37
C SER A 151 -4.05 -0.73 -0.39
N LEU A 152 -4.34 -0.02 -1.48
CA LEU A 152 -3.34 0.72 -2.24
C LEU A 152 -2.68 1.83 -1.39
N GLY A 153 -3.47 2.59 -0.64
CA GLY A 153 -2.99 3.62 0.28
C GLY A 153 -2.06 3.06 1.35
N ASN A 154 -2.46 1.96 2.00
CA ASN A 154 -1.66 1.27 3.02
C ASN A 154 -0.31 0.79 2.47
N VAL A 155 -0.30 0.17 1.28
CA VAL A 155 0.94 -0.28 0.63
C VAL A 155 1.88 0.90 0.37
N LEU A 156 1.35 2.00 -0.17
CA LEU A 156 2.13 3.21 -0.45
C LEU A 156 2.66 3.87 0.83
N TYR A 157 1.85 3.90 1.89
CA TYR A 157 2.23 4.47 3.18
C TYR A 157 3.35 3.67 3.84
N ILE A 158 3.18 2.34 3.95
CA ILE A 158 4.22 1.44 4.49
C ILE A 158 5.50 1.59 3.68
N TRP A 159 5.40 1.63 2.34
CA TRP A 159 6.55 1.81 1.48
C TRP A 159 7.26 3.14 1.76
N ALA A 160 6.52 4.24 1.86
CA ALA A 160 7.06 5.57 2.11
C ALA A 160 7.77 5.64 3.48
N LYS A 161 7.17 5.09 4.53
CA LYS A 161 7.78 5.02 5.88
C LYS A 161 8.98 4.08 5.95
N SER A 162 8.97 2.97 5.22
CA SER A 162 10.03 1.94 5.31
C SER A 162 11.42 2.43 4.91
N ARG A 163 11.51 3.51 4.11
CA ARG A 163 12.78 4.02 3.60
C ARG A 163 13.51 4.96 4.54
N GLY A 164 12.91 5.32 5.68
CA GLY A 164 13.58 6.05 6.79
C GLY A 164 14.38 7.29 6.38
N GLY A 165 14.02 7.93 5.27
CA GLY A 165 14.85 8.97 4.64
C GLY A 165 14.02 10.08 4.01
N LYS A 166 14.70 11.17 3.63
CA LYS A 166 14.09 12.41 3.08
C LYS A 166 13.24 12.21 1.81
N ARG A 167 13.35 11.06 1.14
CA ARG A 167 12.59 10.75 -0.08
C ARG A 167 11.37 9.92 0.32
N GLY A 168 10.31 10.62 0.73
CA GLY A 168 9.01 10.04 1.02
C GLY A 168 8.24 9.65 -0.24
N TYR A 169 6.92 9.61 -0.10
CA TYR A 169 6.00 9.39 -1.21
C TYR A 169 6.16 10.46 -2.31
N LEU A 170 6.13 10.05 -3.58
CA LEU A 170 6.14 10.94 -4.73
C LEU A 170 4.87 10.75 -5.56
N GLN A 171 4.32 11.86 -6.06
CA GLN A 171 3.19 11.84 -6.99
C GLN A 171 3.52 10.98 -8.22
N GLY A 172 2.59 10.12 -8.62
CA GLY A 172 2.76 9.16 -9.71
C GLY A 172 3.10 7.74 -9.23
N MET A 173 3.63 7.59 -8.02
CA MET A 173 3.85 6.26 -7.41
C MET A 173 2.55 5.46 -7.23
N ASN A 174 1.44 6.17 -7.02
CA ASN A 174 0.10 5.61 -6.97
C ASN A 174 -0.28 4.87 -8.26
N GLU A 175 0.09 5.41 -9.43
CA GLU A 175 -0.25 4.81 -10.73
C GLU A 175 0.54 3.52 -10.95
N LEU A 176 1.83 3.52 -10.64
CA LEU A 176 2.68 2.33 -10.74
C LEU A 176 2.21 1.22 -9.79
N ALA A 177 1.96 1.57 -8.52
CA ALA A 177 1.47 0.62 -7.53
C ALA A 177 0.09 0.08 -7.90
N ALA A 178 -0.78 0.90 -8.49
CA ALA A 178 -2.08 0.46 -8.98
C ALA A 178 -1.97 -0.57 -10.11
N VAL A 179 -1.07 -0.38 -11.09
CA VAL A 179 -0.85 -1.37 -12.16
C VAL A 179 -0.39 -2.71 -11.58
N ILE A 180 0.55 -2.67 -10.63
CA ILE A 180 1.05 -3.89 -9.95
C ILE A 180 -0.08 -4.57 -9.17
N LEU A 181 -0.85 -3.81 -8.38
CA LEU A 181 -1.97 -4.34 -7.61
C LEU A 181 -3.03 -4.98 -8.52
N CYS A 182 -3.33 -4.36 -9.66
CA CYS A 182 -4.27 -4.87 -10.65
C CYS A 182 -3.77 -6.18 -11.29
N ALA A 183 -2.47 -6.28 -11.60
CA ALA A 183 -1.89 -7.51 -12.13
C ALA A 183 -1.97 -8.65 -11.09
N LEU A 184 -1.58 -8.37 -9.84
CA LEU A 184 -1.63 -9.34 -8.75
C LEU A 184 -3.06 -9.79 -8.43
N SER A 185 -4.05 -8.91 -8.50
CA SER A 185 -5.45 -9.29 -8.29
C SER A 185 -5.95 -10.23 -9.38
N TYR A 186 -5.51 -10.03 -10.63
CA TYR A 186 -5.89 -10.89 -11.75
C TYR A 186 -5.25 -12.27 -11.64
N ASP A 187 -3.98 -12.32 -11.23
CA ASP A 187 -3.29 -13.60 -10.96
C ASP A 187 -3.96 -14.36 -9.80
N TYR A 188 -4.39 -13.64 -8.75
CA TYR A 188 -5.09 -14.24 -7.61
C TYR A 188 -6.43 -14.87 -8.01
N ILE A 189 -7.24 -14.19 -8.82
CA ILE A 189 -8.52 -14.72 -9.32
C ILE A 189 -8.29 -16.00 -10.12
N GLN A 190 -7.33 -15.99 -11.05
CA GLN A 190 -6.97 -17.16 -11.86
C GLN A 190 -6.47 -18.34 -11.03
N ILE A 191 -5.74 -18.08 -9.94
CA ILE A 191 -5.29 -19.12 -9.01
C ILE A 191 -6.49 -19.75 -8.28
N MET A 192 -7.45 -18.93 -7.86
CA MET A 192 -8.64 -19.36 -7.11
C MET A 192 -9.64 -20.14 -7.98
N GLU A 193 -9.79 -19.75 -9.24
CA GLU A 193 -10.64 -20.45 -10.21
C GLU A 193 -10.03 -21.77 -10.69
N GLY A 194 -8.75 -22.02 -10.38
CA GLY A 194 -8.07 -23.27 -10.72
C GLY A 194 -7.69 -23.39 -12.20
N ASP A 195 -7.99 -22.38 -13.00
CA ASP A 195 -7.73 -22.36 -14.45
C ASP A 195 -6.26 -22.14 -14.79
N ASN A 196 -5.42 -21.80 -13.81
CA ASN A 196 -4.03 -21.46 -14.05
C ASN A 196 -3.03 -22.28 -13.22
N LEU A 197 -2.85 -23.56 -13.61
CA LEU A 197 -1.84 -24.47 -13.04
C LEU A 197 -0.43 -23.83 -13.03
N PHE A 198 -0.09 -23.05 -14.06
CA PHE A 198 1.22 -22.41 -14.16
C PHE A 198 1.41 -21.33 -13.08
N GLY A 199 0.38 -20.53 -12.80
CA GLY A 199 0.39 -19.57 -11.70
C GLY A 199 0.57 -20.25 -10.33
N GLN A 200 -0.10 -21.39 -10.12
CA GLN A 200 0.08 -22.20 -8.91
C GLN A 200 1.52 -22.72 -8.78
N PHE A 201 2.12 -23.21 -9.87
CA PHE A 201 3.53 -23.64 -9.86
C PHE A 201 4.49 -22.48 -9.59
N PHE A 202 4.29 -21.31 -10.20
CA PHE A 202 5.13 -20.13 -9.96
C PHE A 202 4.99 -19.60 -8.54
N TYR A 203 3.78 -19.56 -7.99
CA TYR A 203 3.55 -19.17 -6.61
C TYR A 203 4.24 -20.13 -5.63
N PHE A 204 4.09 -21.43 -5.87
CA PHE A 204 4.76 -22.46 -5.07
C PHE A 204 6.28 -22.35 -5.19
N TYR A 205 6.81 -22.11 -6.40
CA TYR A 205 8.23 -21.94 -6.65
C TYR A 205 8.76 -20.67 -5.98
N PHE A 206 8.07 -19.54 -6.10
CA PHE A 206 8.49 -18.28 -5.47
C PHE A 206 8.46 -18.38 -3.95
N TYR A 207 7.42 -19.00 -3.38
CA TYR A 207 7.31 -19.25 -1.94
C TYR A 207 8.40 -20.20 -1.44
N PHE A 208 8.64 -21.29 -2.18
CA PHE A 208 9.70 -22.25 -1.91
C PHE A 208 11.07 -21.55 -1.97
N PHE A 209 11.42 -20.90 -3.07
CA PHE A 209 12.71 -20.22 -3.25
C PHE A 209 12.91 -19.05 -2.28
N SER A 210 11.87 -18.29 -1.93
CA SER A 210 11.97 -17.25 -0.90
C SER A 210 12.30 -17.86 0.46
N SER A 211 11.71 -19.01 0.79
CA SER A 211 12.03 -19.77 2.00
C SER A 211 13.48 -20.31 1.96
N PHE A 212 13.95 -20.76 0.79
CA PHE A 212 15.34 -21.22 0.63
C PHE A 212 16.36 -20.10 0.73
N ASN A 213 16.05 -18.86 0.32
CA ASN A 213 16.98 -17.74 0.50
C ASN A 213 17.20 -17.42 1.98
N TYR A 214 16.18 -17.53 2.83
CA TYR A 214 16.35 -17.40 4.29
C TYR A 214 17.17 -18.54 4.89
N VAL A 215 16.92 -19.78 4.44
CA VAL A 215 17.70 -20.95 4.89
C VAL A 215 19.15 -20.87 4.41
N HIS A 216 19.39 -20.41 3.18
CA HIS A 216 20.73 -20.22 2.64
C HIS A 216 21.47 -19.08 3.35
N ILE A 217 20.81 -17.95 3.64
CA ILE A 217 21.37 -16.88 4.47
C ILE A 217 21.68 -17.38 5.89
N LEU A 218 20.81 -18.19 6.50
CA LEU A 218 21.04 -18.80 7.81
C LEU A 218 22.21 -19.79 7.80
N ILE A 219 22.34 -20.61 6.75
CA ILE A 219 23.46 -21.54 6.57
C ILE A 219 24.75 -20.75 6.36
N CYS A 220 24.76 -19.75 5.48
CA CYS A 220 25.94 -18.91 5.23
C CYS A 220 26.38 -18.15 6.49
N THR A 221 25.45 -17.60 7.27
CA THR A 221 25.76 -16.91 8.54
C THR A 221 26.25 -17.87 9.61
N PHE A 222 25.68 -19.08 9.69
CA PHE A 222 26.14 -20.14 10.59
C PHE A 222 27.57 -20.60 10.26
N PHE A 223 27.87 -20.86 8.98
CA PHE A 223 29.23 -21.18 8.55
C PHE A 223 30.19 -20.03 8.82
N PHE A 224 29.81 -18.78 8.54
CA PHE A 224 30.64 -17.61 8.83
C PHE A 224 30.97 -17.48 10.34
N LEU A 225 30.02 -17.79 11.22
CA LEU A 225 30.23 -17.82 12.68
C LEU A 225 31.19 -18.96 13.11
N ILE A 226 31.07 -20.15 12.51
CA ILE A 226 32.00 -21.26 12.76
C ILE A 226 33.42 -20.90 12.31
N PHE A 227 33.57 -20.29 11.12
CA PHE A 227 34.88 -19.88 10.60
C PHE A 227 35.51 -18.75 11.42
N LYS A 228 34.73 -17.81 11.98
CA LYS A 228 35.27 -16.79 12.88
C LYS A 228 35.78 -17.35 14.20
N LYS A 229 35.14 -18.38 14.77
CA LYS A 229 35.62 -19.02 16.01
C LYS A 229 36.96 -19.75 15.85
N LYS A 230 37.31 -20.21 14.64
CA LYS A 230 38.58 -20.93 14.40
C LYS A 230 39.82 -20.02 14.31
N LYS A 231 39.67 -18.70 14.19
CA LYS A 231 40.82 -17.77 13.98
C LYS A 231 41.47 -17.24 15.27
N VAL A 232 41.01 -17.64 16.45
CA VAL A 232 41.51 -17.11 17.75
C VAL A 232 42.50 -18.07 18.46
N VAL A 233 42.70 -19.30 17.97
CA VAL A 233 43.58 -20.28 18.62
C VAL A 233 44.77 -20.60 17.72
N THR A 234 45.68 -19.64 17.57
CA THR A 234 47.05 -19.89 17.10
C THR A 234 47.94 -18.70 17.49
N ARG A 235 48.22 -18.61 18.78
CA ARG A 235 49.38 -17.90 19.32
C ARG A 235 49.93 -18.73 20.47
N TYR A 236 50.74 -19.73 20.13
CA TYR A 236 51.79 -20.27 20.98
C TYR A 236 52.94 -20.68 20.06
#